data_AF-A0A524AVF8-F1
#
_entry.id   AF-A0A524AVF8-F1
#
_cell.length_a   1.000
_cell.length_b   1.000
_cell.length_c   1.000
_cell.angle_alpha   90.00
_cell.angle_beta   90.00
_cell.angle_gamma   90.00
#
_symmetry.space_group_name_H-M   'P 1'
#
loop_
_entity.id
_entity.type
_entity.pdbx_description
1 polymer ?
#
loop_
_entity_poly.entity_id
_entity_poly.type
_entity_poly.pdbx_seq_one_letter_code
_entity_poly.pdbx_strand_id
1 'polypeptide(L)' 'MDRFIADRAGRLIYDYAQRGFQVSFPDALIAATTLEHDLTLVTTNAQHFPMLERRVWALFPSQE' A
#
# COMPACT_ATOMS: atom_id res chain seq x y z
N MET A 1 0.16 -7.01 15.85
CA MET A 1 -0.17 -5.86 14.96
C MET A 1 -0.85 -4.80 15.77
N ASP A 2 -0.52 -3.54 15.52
CA ASP A 2 -1.20 -2.39 16.11
C ASP A 2 -2.66 -2.31 15.59
N ARG A 3 -3.61 -1.95 16.46
CA ARG A 3 -5.03 -1.82 16.11
C ARG A 3 -5.26 -0.76 15.03
N PHE A 4 -4.54 0.36 15.08
CA PHE A 4 -4.67 1.43 14.09
C PHE A 4 -4.25 0.96 12.69
N ILE A 5 -3.17 0.17 12.60
CA ILE A 5 -2.71 -0.41 11.34
C ILE A 5 -3.75 -1.40 10.79
N ALA A 6 -4.30 -2.26 11.64
CA ALA A 6 -5.31 -3.23 11.23
C ALA A 6 -6.60 -2.55 10.71
N ASP A 7 -7.10 -1.55 11.44
CA ASP A 7 -8.28 -0.78 11.04
C ASP A 7 -8.03 -0.02 9.73
N ARG A 8 -6.83 0.54 9.54
CA ARG A 8 -6.44 1.23 8.32
C ARG A 8 -6.33 0.28 7.12
N ALA A 9 -5.77 -0.91 7.31
CA ALA A 9 -5.71 -1.92 6.25
C ALA A 9 -7.11 -2.35 5.81
N GLY A 10 -8.05 -2.56 6.74
CA GLY A 10 -9.45 -2.86 6.41
C GLY A 10 -10.10 -1.76 5.58
N ARG A 11 -9.89 -0.49 5.95
CA ARG A 11 -10.38 0.66 5.17
C ARG A 11 -9.77 0.72 3.77
N LEU A 12 -8.47 0.51 3.63
CA LEU A 12 -7.80 0.49 2.32
C LEU A 12 -8.39 -0.58 1.39
N ILE A 13 -8.65 -1.79 1.91
CA ILE A 13 -9.29 -2.87 1.14
C ILE A 13 -10.68 -2.43 0.67
N TYR A 14 -11.50 -1.90 1.60
CA TYR A 14 -12.86 -1.47 1.29
C TYR A 14 -12.89 -0.33 0.25
N ASP A 15 -12.13 0.74 0.48
CA ASP A 15 -12.13 1.94 -0.35
C ASP A 15 -11.66 1.65 -1.78
N TYR A 16 -10.64 0.80 -1.94
CA TYR A 16 -10.13 0.44 -3.27
C TYR A 16 -11.02 -0.59 -3.96
N ALA A 17 -11.64 -1.52 -3.21
CA ALA A 17 -12.63 -2.42 -3.79
C ALA A 17 -13.82 -1.65 -4.38
N GLN A 18 -14.29 -0.58 -3.72
CA GLN A 18 -15.32 0.31 -4.25
C GLN A 18 -14.90 1.05 -5.54
N ARG A 19 -13.59 1.21 -5.77
CA ARG A 19 -13.00 1.83 -6.96
C ARG A 19 -12.62 0.81 -8.05
N GLY A 20 -12.97 -0.47 -7.87
CA GLY A 20 -12.67 -1.54 -8.81
C GLY A 20 -11.24 -2.08 -8.73
N PHE A 21 -10.48 -1.74 -7.68
CA PHE A 21 -9.13 -2.25 -7.47
C PHE A 21 -9.08 -3.14 -6.22
N GLN A 22 -8.75 -4.42 -6.39
CA GLN A 22 -8.64 -5.34 -5.26
C GLN A 22 -7.26 -5.23 -4.61
N VAL A 23 -7.22 -4.84 -3.34
CA VAL A 23 -6.00 -4.82 -2.53
C VAL A 23 -5.93 -6.11 -1.74
N SER A 24 -4.83 -6.86 -1.84
CA SER A 24 -4.62 -8.05 -1.03
C SER A 24 -4.45 -7.67 0.45
N PHE A 25 -4.79 -8.57 1.38
CA PHE A 25 -4.59 -8.30 2.80
C PHE A 25 -3.12 -7.98 3.15
N PRO A 26 -2.10 -8.73 2.66
CA PRO A 26 -0.70 -8.37 2.86
C PRO A 26 -0.33 -6.98 2.34
N ASP A 27 -0.76 -6.62 1.13
CA ASP A 27 -0.45 -5.30 0.55
C ASP A 27 -1.14 -4.17 1.34
N ALA A 28 -2.37 -4.40 1.81
CA ALA A 28 -3.09 -3.45 2.66
C ALA A 28 -2.38 -3.21 4.00
N LEU A 29 -1.83 -4.27 4.61
CA LEU A 29 -1.05 -4.16 5.84
C LEU A 29 0.25 -3.39 5.64
N ILE A 30 0.98 -3.66 4.56
CA ILE A 30 2.21 -2.95 4.20
C ILE A 30 1.91 -1.47 3.95
N ALA A 31 0.86 -1.19 3.17
CA ALA A 31 0.44 0.18 2.87
C ALA A 31 0.00 0.93 4.14
N ALA A 32 -0.82 0.30 4.99
CA ALA A 32 -1.26 0.87 6.25
C ALA A 32 -0.06 1.22 7.16
N THR A 33 0.90 0.30 7.29
CA THR A 33 2.12 0.52 8.08
C THR A 33 2.95 1.69 7.51
N THR A 34 3.09 1.75 6.19
CA THR A 34 3.83 2.82 5.51
C THR A 34 3.19 4.19 5.76
N LEU A 35 1.87 4.28 5.67
CA LEU A 35 1.12 5.52 5.89
C LEU A 35 1.07 5.93 7.36
N GLU A 36 1.07 4.98 8.29
CA GLU A 36 1.01 5.26 9.72
C GLU A 36 2.33 5.84 10.24
N HIS A 37 3.45 5.37 9.70
CA HIS A 37 4.78 5.74 10.17
C HIS A 37 5.52 6.72 9.23
N ASP A 38 4.81 7.33 8.27
CA ASP A 38 5.37 8.29 7.32
C ASP A 38 6.58 7.73 6.50
N LEU A 39 6.55 6.44 6.18
CA LEU A 39 7.68 5.74 5.53
C LEU A 39 7.64 5.84 4.00
N THR A 40 8.76 5.45 3.37
CA THR A 40 8.85 5.13 1.94
C THR A 40 8.93 3.62 1.77
N LEU A 41 7.98 3.04 1.02
CA LEU A 41 8.01 1.64 0.63
C LEU A 41 8.96 1.43 -0.54
N VAL A 42 9.97 0.58 -0.33
CA VAL A 42 10.86 0.10 -1.37
C VAL A 42 10.41 -1.28 -1.82
N THR A 43 10.08 -1.44 -3.11
CA THR A 43 9.53 -2.72 -3.59
C THR A 43 9.78 -2.97 -5.08
N THR A 44 9.64 -4.24 -5.51
CA THR A 44 9.66 -4.66 -6.92
C THR A 44 8.28 -4.66 -7.57
N ASN A 45 7.20 -4.52 -6.79
CA ASN A 45 5.81 -4.58 -7.27
C ASN A 45 5.03 -3.28 -6.97
N ALA A 46 5.61 -2.12 -7.32
CA ALA A 46 5.05 -0.80 -7.01
C ALA A 46 3.59 -0.62 -7.48
N GLN A 47 3.19 -1.30 -8.57
CA GLN A 47 1.83 -1.31 -9.09
C GLN A 47 0.76 -1.86 -8.12
N HIS A 48 1.16 -2.63 -7.10
CA HIS A 48 0.24 -3.11 -6.05
C HIS A 48 -0.11 -2.02 -5.03
N PHE A 49 0.62 -0.89 -5.03
CA PHE A 49 0.51 0.15 -4.01
C PHE A 49 0.03 1.52 -4.53
N PRO A 50 -1.06 1.60 -5.29
CA PRO A 50 -1.56 2.87 -5.82
C PRO A 50 -2.00 3.86 -4.72
N MET A 51 -2.19 3.39 -3.49
CA MET A 51 -2.54 4.20 -2.31
C MET A 51 -1.35 4.92 -1.65
N LEU A 52 -0.12 4.62 -2.07
CA LEU A 52 1.08 5.21 -1.45
C LEU A 52 1.60 6.45 -2.19
N GLU A 53 0.97 6.85 -3.29
CA GLU A 53 1.35 8.04 -4.07
C GLU A 53 2.88 8.14 -4.30
N ARG A 54 3.54 9.14 -3.71
CA ARG A 54 5.00 9.39 -3.82
C ARG A 54 5.85 8.64 -2.79
N ARG A 55 5.23 7.80 -1.95
CA ARG A 55 5.90 7.00 -0.91
C ARG A 55 6.25 5.60 -1.37
N VAL A 56 6.25 5.35 -2.68
CA VAL A 56 6.71 4.09 -3.26
C VAL A 56 7.92 4.35 -4.14
N TRP A 57 8.97 3.56 -3.94
CA TRP A 57 10.16 3.55 -4.76
C TRP A 57 10.34 2.16 -5.39
N ALA A 58 10.32 2.10 -6.71
CA ALA A 58 10.52 0.87 -7.46
C ALA A 58 12.01 0.51 -7.48
N LEU A 59 12.36 -0.70 -7.02
CA LEU A 59 13.75 -1.15 -6.91
C LEU A 59 14.43 -1.35 -8.28
N PHE A 60 13.62 -1.68 -9.31
CA PHE A 60 14.04 -1.82 -10.69
C PHE A 60 13.03 -1.07 -11.56
N PRO A 61 13.13 0.27 -11.68
CA PRO A 61 12.29 0.99 -12.62
C PRO A 61 12.62 0.46 -14.02
N SER A 62 11.59 0.12 -14.80
CA SER A 62 11.75 -0.26 -16.20
C SER A 62 12.61 0.81 -16.88
N GLN A 63 13.76 0.40 -17.42
CA GLN A 63 14.58 1.27 -18.25
C GLN A 63 13.79 1.51 -19.55
N GLU A 64 13.26 2.72 -19.74
CA GLU A 64 12.77 3.17 -21.05
C GLU A 64 13.94 3.48 -21.99
#